data_AF-A0A0G1M7P4-F1
#
_entry.id   AF-A0A0G1M7P4-F1
#
_cell.length_a   1.000
_cell.length_b   1.000
_cell.length_c   1.000
_cell.angle_alpha   90.00
_cell.angle_beta   90.00
_cell.angle_gamma   90.00
#
_symmetry.space_group_name_H-M   'P 1'
#
loop_
_entity.id
_entity.type
_entity.pdbx_description
1 polymer ?
#
loop_
_entity_poly.entity_id
_entity_poly.type
_entity_poly.pdbx_seq_one_letter_code
_entity_poly.pdbx_strand_id
1 'polypeptide(L)'
;MENRDWVLYFVFSIFVFFALMSAYQKAIVVCGSLFAIAAVATLIYYIYLLPAPAGDIMKQEALKKVQAMPEVQEFIAELAANKKIASFNVENRGDFWSVQAYEIVVQNGESHTATFNWYRVDKKAGVVLEEFE
;
A
#
# COMPACT_ATOMS: atom_id res chain seq x y z
N MET A 1 -3.46 -36.02 -27.99
CA MET A 1 -4.55 -36.78 -27.33
C MET A 1 -3.98 -37.74 -26.27
N GLU A 2 -2.92 -37.34 -25.55
CA GLU A 2 -2.08 -38.26 -24.75
C GLU A 2 -2.14 -37.97 -23.23
N ASN A 3 -2.59 -36.78 -22.84
CA ASN A 3 -2.56 -36.34 -21.44
C ASN A 3 -3.71 -36.91 -20.58
N ARG A 4 -4.77 -37.44 -21.22
CA ARG A 4 -5.97 -37.92 -20.51
C ARG A 4 -5.80 -39.33 -19.94
N ASP A 5 -5.10 -40.20 -20.66
CA ASP A 5 -4.91 -41.59 -20.26
C ASP A 5 -3.98 -41.67 -19.04
N TRP A 6 -2.93 -40.85 -18.99
CA TRP A 6 -2.04 -40.75 -17.84
C TRP A 6 -2.76 -40.30 -16.56
N VAL A 7 -3.67 -39.32 -16.67
CA VAL A 7 -4.50 -38.87 -15.53
C VAL A 7 -5.42 -40.00 -15.04
N LEU A 8 -6.05 -40.74 -15.96
CA LEU A 8 -6.91 -41.87 -15.59
C LEU A 8 -6.14 -42.99 -14.91
N TYR A 9 -4.95 -43.35 -15.41
CA TYR A 9 -4.07 -44.33 -14.76
C TYR A 9 -3.62 -43.88 -13.38
N PHE A 10 -3.26 -42.61 -13.23
CA PHE A 10 -2.85 -42.04 -11.96
C PHE A 10 -3.98 -42.07 -10.92
N VAL A 11 -5.19 -41.61 -11.30
CA VAL A 11 -6.37 -41.64 -10.42
C VAL A 11 -6.75 -43.07 -10.03
N PHE A 12 -6.74 -44.00 -11.00
CA PHE A 12 -7.02 -45.40 -10.74
C PHE A 12 -5.98 -46.02 -9.79
N SER A 13 -4.69 -45.70 -9.96
CA SER A 13 -3.62 -46.21 -9.11
C SER A 13 -3.73 -45.71 -7.67
N ILE A 14 -4.10 -44.44 -7.46
CA ILE A 14 -4.38 -43.90 -6.12
C ILE A 14 -5.56 -44.63 -5.47
N PHE A 15 -6.63 -44.88 -6.24
CA PHE A 15 -7.80 -45.58 -5.73
C PHE A 15 -7.48 -47.02 -5.29
N VAL A 16 -6.75 -47.77 -6.12
CA VAL A 16 -6.34 -49.14 -5.78
C VAL A 16 -5.43 -49.15 -4.56
N PHE A 17 -4.44 -48.25 -4.51
CA PHE A 17 -3.55 -48.12 -3.36
C PHE A 17 -4.33 -47.83 -2.07
N PHE A 18 -5.25 -46.87 -2.10
CA PHE A 18 -6.09 -46.54 -0.95
C PHE A 18 -7.00 -47.69 -0.55
N ALA A 19 -7.59 -48.41 -1.52
CA ALA A 19 -8.47 -49.56 -1.25
C ALA A 19 -7.75 -50.67 -0.47
N LEU A 20 -6.48 -50.93 -0.80
CA LEU A 20 -5.62 -51.94 -0.17
C LEU A 20 -5.12 -51.58 1.24
N MET A 21 -5.30 -50.34 1.70
CA MET A 21 -4.87 -49.90 3.03
C MET A 21 -5.77 -50.45 4.15
N SER A 22 -5.16 -50.73 5.30
CA SER A 22 -5.90 -51.03 6.53
C SER A 22 -6.72 -49.82 6.99
N ALA A 23 -7.75 -50.07 7.81
CA ALA A 23 -8.59 -49.00 8.36
C ALA A 23 -7.79 -47.93 9.12
N TYR A 24 -6.77 -48.36 9.88
CA TYR A 24 -5.87 -47.47 10.62
C TYR A 24 -5.06 -46.55 9.69
N GLN A 25 -4.50 -47.10 8.61
CA GLN A 25 -3.73 -46.32 7.65
C GLN A 25 -4.62 -45.33 6.87
N LYS A 26 -5.86 -45.72 6.53
CA LYS A 26 -6.85 -44.82 5.91
C LYS A 26 -7.17 -43.63 6.81
N ALA A 27 -7.36 -43.88 8.11
CA ALA A 27 -7.61 -42.82 9.09
C ALA A 27 -6.44 -41.83 9.18
N ILE A 28 -5.19 -42.31 9.21
CA ILE A 28 -3.99 -41.45 9.21
C ILE A 28 -3.95 -40.56 7.96
N VAL A 29 -4.18 -41.13 6.78
CA VAL A 29 -4.16 -40.36 5.53
C VAL A 29 -5.24 -39.28 5.53
N VAL A 30 -6.48 -39.63 5.88
CA VAL A 30 -7.59 -38.66 5.91
C VAL A 30 -7.33 -37.54 6.92
N CYS A 31 -6.93 -37.88 8.15
CA CYS A 31 -6.62 -36.88 9.18
C CYS A 31 -5.43 -36.00 8.79
N GLY A 32 -4.38 -36.59 8.22
CA GLY A 32 -3.20 -35.86 7.74
C GLY A 32 -3.54 -34.90 6.59
N SER A 33 -4.37 -35.34 5.63
CA SER A 33 -4.84 -34.50 4.53
C SER A 33 -5.69 -33.33 5.01
N LEU A 34 -6.61 -33.57 5.96
CA LEU A 34 -7.44 -32.51 6.55
C LEU A 34 -6.58 -31.47 7.28
N PHE A 35 -5.58 -31.93 8.04
CA PHE A 35 -4.65 -31.03 8.71
C PHE A 35 -3.84 -30.18 7.71
N ALA A 36 -3.34 -30.80 6.64
CA ALA A 36 -2.62 -30.08 5.59
C ALA A 36 -3.49 -29.02 4.92
N ILE A 37 -4.75 -29.34 4.60
CA ILE A 37 -5.70 -28.39 4.01
C ILE A 37 -5.97 -27.24 5.00
N ALA A 38 -6.20 -27.53 6.27
CA ALA A 38 -6.43 -26.51 7.29
C ALA A 38 -5.21 -25.59 7.46
N ALA A 39 -3.99 -26.15 7.45
CA ALA A 39 -2.74 -25.38 7.52
C ALA A 39 -2.57 -24.45 6.30
N VAL A 40 -2.85 -24.95 5.08
CA VAL A 40 -2.80 -24.14 3.86
C VAL A 40 -3.87 -23.04 3.87
N ALA A 41 -5.10 -23.37 4.25
CA ALA A 41 -6.18 -22.39 4.37
C ALA A 41 -5.84 -21.30 5.40
N THR A 42 -5.24 -21.69 6.53
CA THR A 42 -4.78 -20.76 7.57
C THR A 42 -3.66 -19.86 7.05
N LEU A 43 -2.68 -20.42 6.32
CA LEU A 43 -1.61 -19.64 5.70
C LEU A 43 -2.15 -18.64 4.68
N ILE A 44 -3.08 -19.07 3.82
CA ILE A 44 -3.75 -18.20 2.86
C ILE A 44 -4.52 -17.09 3.58
N TYR A 45 -5.26 -17.43 4.64
CA TYR A 45 -5.97 -16.45 5.47
C TYR A 45 -5.01 -15.41 6.05
N TYR A 46 -3.85 -15.82 6.58
CA TYR A 46 -2.82 -14.90 7.06
C TYR A 46 -2.26 -14.02 5.94
N ILE A 47 -2.04 -14.56 4.73
CA ILE A 47 -1.60 -13.77 3.57
C ILE A 47 -2.62 -12.69 3.22
N TYR A 48 -3.93 -13.00 3.28
CA TYR A 48 -4.98 -12.00 3.04
C TYR A 48 -5.12 -10.97 4.17
N LEU A 49 -4.70 -11.31 5.40
CA LEU A 49 -4.65 -10.37 6.51
C LEU A 49 -3.39 -9.50 6.52
N LEU A 50 -2.35 -9.84 5.75
CA LEU A 50 -1.20 -8.97 5.59
C LEU A 50 -1.68 -7.68 4.91
N PRO A 51 -1.36 -6.49 5.44
CA PRO A 51 -1.59 -5.27 4.71
C PRO A 51 -0.85 -5.41 3.37
N ALA A 52 -1.54 -5.07 2.27
CA ALA A 52 -0.88 -4.98 0.97
C ALA A 52 0.42 -4.18 1.15
N PRO A 53 1.55 -4.59 0.55
CA PRO A 53 2.77 -3.80 0.63
C PRO A 53 2.37 -2.39 0.22
N ALA A 54 2.47 -1.45 1.15
CA ALA A 54 2.08 -0.08 0.90
C ALA A 54 2.96 0.37 -0.26
N GLY A 55 2.37 0.46 -1.46
CA GLY A 55 3.07 0.98 -2.61
C GLY A 55 3.53 2.39 -2.25
N ASP A 56 4.68 2.80 -2.79
CA ASP A 56 5.18 4.15 -2.57
C ASP A 56 4.07 5.18 -2.82
N ILE A 57 3.87 6.05 -1.85
CA ILE A 57 2.88 7.13 -1.89
C ILE A 57 3.10 7.94 -3.15
N MET A 58 2.02 8.17 -3.90
CA MET A 58 2.09 8.94 -5.12
C MET A 58 2.17 10.45 -4.83
N LYS A 59 2.69 11.23 -5.78
CA LYS A 59 2.80 12.70 -5.70
C LYS A 59 1.52 13.38 -5.16
N GLN A 60 0.36 12.97 -5.68
CA GLN A 60 -0.92 13.54 -5.30
C GLN A 60 -1.32 13.20 -3.86
N GLU A 61 -0.95 12.03 -3.38
CA GLU A 61 -1.24 11.61 -2.01
C GLU A 61 -0.33 12.34 -1.02
N ALA A 62 0.95 12.55 -1.35
CA ALA A 62 1.85 13.39 -0.57
C ALA A 62 1.32 14.82 -0.44
N LEU A 63 0.83 15.41 -1.54
CA LEU A 63 0.19 16.73 -1.51
C LEU A 63 -1.05 16.75 -0.60
N LYS A 64 -1.93 15.76 -0.71
CA LYS A 64 -3.13 15.68 0.14
C LYS A 64 -2.77 15.59 1.63
N LYS A 65 -1.72 14.84 1.97
CA LYS A 65 -1.25 14.73 3.35
C LYS A 65 -0.77 16.07 3.90
N VAL A 66 0.04 16.79 3.16
CA VAL A 66 0.51 18.14 3.56
C VAL A 66 -0.66 19.13 3.63
N GLN A 67 -1.57 19.10 2.66
CA GLN A 67 -2.77 19.94 2.69
C GLN A 67 -3.67 19.64 3.89
N ALA A 68 -3.69 18.41 4.41
CA ALA A 68 -4.49 18.04 5.57
C ALA A 68 -3.87 18.44 6.92
N MET A 69 -2.66 19.00 6.95
CA MET A 69 -2.01 19.43 8.19
C MET A 69 -2.70 20.69 8.75
N PRO A 70 -2.90 20.79 10.08
CA PRO A 70 -3.59 21.91 10.70
C PRO A 70 -3.00 23.28 10.33
N GLU A 71 -1.69 23.44 10.43
CA GLU A 71 -0.98 24.69 10.13
C GLU A 71 -1.06 25.07 8.64
N VAL A 72 -1.11 24.08 7.74
CA VAL A 72 -1.32 24.32 6.31
C VAL A 72 -2.77 24.72 6.03
N GLN A 73 -3.74 24.13 6.72
CA GLN A 73 -5.15 24.53 6.64
C GLN A 73 -5.37 25.94 7.16
N GLU A 74 -4.71 26.32 8.26
CA GLU A 74 -4.70 27.68 8.79
C GLU A 74 -4.10 28.66 7.77
N PHE A 75 -2.94 28.35 7.19
CA PHE A 75 -2.34 29.13 6.12
C PHE A 75 -3.28 29.30 4.91
N ILE A 76 -3.93 28.23 4.45
CA ILE A 76 -4.92 28.29 3.36
C ILE A 76 -6.08 29.22 3.73
N ALA A 77 -6.60 29.11 4.96
CA ALA A 77 -7.72 29.92 5.43
C ALA A 77 -7.37 31.41 5.54
N GLU A 78 -6.17 31.73 6.04
CA GLU A 78 -5.66 33.10 6.12
C GLU A 78 -5.51 33.73 4.73
N LEU A 79 -4.99 32.99 3.76
CA LEU A 79 -4.90 33.48 2.38
C LEU A 79 -6.27 33.68 1.76
N ALA A 80 -7.19 32.73 1.95
CA ALA A 80 -8.56 32.82 1.43
C ALA A 80 -9.30 34.03 2.00
N ALA A 81 -9.14 34.34 3.30
CA ALA A 81 -9.71 35.53 3.93
C ALA A 81 -9.21 36.83 3.28
N ASN A 82 -7.98 36.83 2.75
CA ASN A 82 -7.37 37.93 2.02
C ASN A 82 -7.59 37.86 0.50
N LYS A 83 -8.50 37.00 0.01
CA LYS A 83 -8.77 36.77 -1.42
C LYS A 83 -7.53 36.32 -2.22
N LYS A 84 -6.59 35.66 -1.54
CA LYS A 84 -5.40 35.03 -2.13
C LYS A 84 -5.56 33.51 -2.17
N ILE A 85 -4.66 32.85 -2.89
CA ILE A 85 -4.69 31.39 -3.09
C ILE A 85 -3.35 30.80 -2.69
N ALA A 86 -3.39 29.78 -1.82
CA ALA A 86 -2.22 28.96 -1.50
C ALA A 86 -1.79 28.15 -2.72
N SER A 87 -0.49 28.12 -2.99
CA SER A 87 0.13 27.37 -4.07
C SER A 87 1.04 26.29 -3.51
N PHE A 88 1.17 25.19 -4.23
CA PHE A 88 1.94 24.03 -3.80
C PHE A 88 2.83 23.51 -4.92
N ASN A 89 4.10 23.29 -4.63
CA ASN A 89 5.03 22.60 -5.50
C ASN A 89 5.41 21.26 -4.85
N VAL A 90 5.49 20.19 -5.64
CA VAL A 90 5.85 18.87 -5.14
C VAL A 90 6.96 18.29 -5.99
N GLU A 91 8.09 18.02 -5.36
CA GLU A 91 9.32 17.55 -5.97
C GLU A 91 9.66 16.13 -5.49
N ASN A 92 10.14 15.31 -6.43
CA ASN A 92 10.68 14.00 -6.10
C ASN A 92 12.13 14.14 -5.57
N ARG A 93 12.37 13.71 -4.33
CA ARG A 93 13.69 13.72 -3.69
C ARG A 93 14.12 12.30 -3.27
N GLY A 94 14.08 11.36 -4.21
CA GLY A 94 14.50 9.98 -3.97
C GLY A 94 13.49 9.23 -3.10
N ASP A 95 13.79 9.06 -1.82
CA ASP A 95 12.94 8.36 -0.85
C ASP A 95 11.77 9.21 -0.31
N PHE A 96 11.79 10.52 -0.58
CA PHE A 96 10.80 11.47 -0.07
C PHE A 96 10.17 12.30 -1.19
N TRP A 97 8.97 12.81 -0.94
CA TRP A 97 8.42 13.97 -1.65
C TRP A 97 8.73 15.22 -0.85
N SER A 98 9.32 16.24 -1.48
CA SER A 98 9.44 17.57 -0.90
C SER A 98 8.27 18.41 -1.39
N VAL A 99 7.49 18.96 -0.47
CA VAL A 99 6.28 19.74 -0.74
C VAL A 99 6.49 21.16 -0.21
N GLN A 100 6.51 22.12 -1.10
CA GLN A 100 6.55 23.54 -0.76
C GLN A 100 5.12 24.07 -0.66
N ALA A 101 4.78 24.74 0.44
CA ALA A 101 3.57 25.54 0.58
C ALA A 101 3.93 27.03 0.50
N TYR A 102 3.30 27.79 -0.39
CA TYR A 102 3.66 29.18 -0.64
C TYR A 102 2.49 30.03 -1.16
N GLU A 103 2.64 31.35 -1.09
CA GLU A 103 1.78 32.31 -1.82
C GLU A 103 2.55 33.02 -2.94
N ILE A 104 1.83 33.45 -3.97
CA ILE A 104 2.35 34.36 -4.98
C ILE A 104 1.97 35.78 -4.58
N VAL A 105 2.97 36.61 -4.30
CA VAL A 105 2.80 38.01 -3.92
C VAL A 105 3.10 38.89 -5.12
N VAL A 106 2.17 39.78 -5.47
CA VAL A 106 2.37 40.79 -6.51
C VAL A 106 2.53 42.15 -5.83
N GLN A 107 3.70 42.77 -5.98
CA GLN A 107 3.99 44.12 -5.48
C GLN A 107 4.65 44.94 -6.59
N ASN A 108 4.17 46.17 -6.79
CA ASN A 108 4.72 47.10 -7.80
C ASN A 108 4.82 46.54 -9.23
N GLY A 109 3.95 45.58 -9.59
CA GLY A 109 3.97 44.94 -10.91
C GLY A 109 4.92 43.74 -11.03
N GLU A 110 5.67 43.41 -9.98
CA GLU A 110 6.54 42.23 -9.92
C GLU A 110 5.90 41.14 -9.04
N SER A 111 6.04 39.87 -9.46
CA SER A 111 5.55 38.72 -8.71
C SER A 111 6.72 37.98 -8.05
N HIS A 112 6.61 37.70 -6.76
CA HIS A 112 7.56 36.88 -6.02
C HIS A 112 6.84 35.79 -5.22
N THR A 113 7.57 34.74 -4.89
CA THR A 113 7.09 33.61 -4.10
C THR A 113 7.43 33.84 -2.63
N ALA A 114 6.41 33.92 -1.76
CA ALA A 114 6.60 33.91 -0.31
C ALA A 114 6.32 32.49 0.20
N THR A 115 7.38 31.77 0.58
CA THR A 115 7.25 30.40 1.09
C THR A 115 6.76 30.44 2.53
N PHE A 116 5.71 29.69 2.82
CA PHE A 116 5.24 29.45 4.17
C PHE A 116 6.14 28.41 4.85
N ASN A 117 6.23 27.20 4.29
CA ASN A 117 7.12 26.15 4.78
C ASN A 117 7.41 25.09 3.69
N TRP A 118 8.37 24.22 3.98
CA TRP A 118 8.72 23.02 3.23
C TRP A 118 8.46 21.77 4.07
N TYR A 119 7.84 20.76 3.46
CA TYR A 119 7.50 19.49 4.11
C TYR A 119 8.13 18.32 3.37
N ARG A 120 8.63 17.34 4.12
CA ARG A 120 9.15 16.07 3.62
C ARG A 120 8.16 14.96 3.90
N VAL A 121 7.72 14.26 2.86
CA VAL A 121 6.82 13.11 2.98
C VAL A 121 7.56 11.84 2.61
N ASP A 122 7.74 10.93 3.57
CA ASP A 122 8.33 9.61 3.32
C ASP A 122 7.45 8.81 2.35
N LYS A 123 8.03 8.28 1.26
CA LYS A 123 7.23 7.57 0.26
C LYS A 123 6.70 6.22 0.75
N LYS A 124 7.39 5.56 1.66
CA LYS A 124 7.06 4.22 2.14
C LYS A 124 6.12 4.28 3.34
N ALA A 125 6.45 5.12 4.31
CA ALA A 125 5.71 5.26 5.56
C ALA A 125 4.63 6.34 5.47
N GLY A 126 4.81 7.35 4.61
CA GLY A 126 3.86 8.44 4.48
C GLY A 126 3.79 9.39 5.66
N VAL A 127 4.83 9.37 6.48
CA VAL A 127 5.03 10.32 7.56
C VAL A 127 5.42 11.66 6.95
N VAL A 128 4.78 12.73 7.41
CA VAL A 128 5.13 14.10 7.05
C VAL A 128 6.02 14.68 8.13
N LEU A 129 7.14 15.25 7.74
CA LEU A 129 8.11 15.92 8.59
C LEU A 129 8.33 17.34 8.08
N GLU A 130 8.42 18.30 8.98
CA GLU A 130 8.84 19.66 8.59
C GLU A 130 10.32 19.63 8.15
N GLU A 131 10.66 20.45 7.15
CA GLU A 131 12.04 20.53 6.68
C GLU A 131 12.90 21.43 7.58
N PHE A 132 12.29 22.43 8.22
CA PHE A 132 12.95 23.37 9.13
C PHE A 132 12.07 23.61 10.37
N GLU A 133 12.57 23.22 11.55
CA GLU A 133 12.08 23.66 12.87
C GLU A 133 12.96 24.81 13.39
#